data_AF-A0A2G2YU06-F1
#
_entry.id   AF-A0A2G2YU06-F1
#
_cell.length_a   1.000
_cell.length_b   1.000
_cell.length_c   1.000
_cell.angle_alpha   90.00
_cell.angle_beta   90.00
_cell.angle_gamma   90.00
#
_symmetry.space_group_name_H-M   'P 1'
#
loop_
_entity.id
_entity.type
_entity.pdbx_description
1 polymer ?
#
loop_
_entity_poly.entity_id
_entity_poly.type
_entity_poly.pdbx_seq_one_letter_code
_entity_poly.pdbx_strand_id
1 'polypeptide(L)'
;MENKKGKGRRKLPLKKIEKRDDLYASFSKRRSGLYKKASELVRECDVDVGMIIFSPTGKPYSFFHPTVDAIVSCFQNPDLQLSISAQLVAAHARHRVNELNSRLEELDTIKKDAVFQKNMYDEVMETGQKSRWESVEEPSAEELTKFEDWLNTVGSDLQNRLNQLESGASSSSG
;
A
#
# COMPACT_ATOMS: atom_id res chain seq x y z
N MET A 1 16.23 -11.84 21.62
CA MET A 1 15.46 -13.00 21.10
C MET A 1 15.65 -13.02 19.58
N GLU A 2 16.38 -13.99 19.04
CA GLU A 2 16.64 -14.07 17.60
C GLU A 2 15.34 -14.39 16.83
N ASN A 3 15.01 -13.55 15.85
CA ASN A 3 13.95 -13.80 14.89
C ASN A 3 14.32 -15.01 14.01
N LYS A 4 13.83 -16.20 14.36
CA LYS A 4 13.93 -17.39 13.50
C LYS A 4 13.14 -17.16 12.22
N LYS A 5 13.83 -16.72 11.15
CA LYS A 5 13.28 -16.64 9.79
C LYS A 5 12.83 -18.03 9.34
N GLY A 6 11.59 -18.12 8.85
CA GLY A 6 11.02 -19.36 8.34
C GLY A 6 11.82 -19.91 7.15
N LYS A 7 11.72 -21.23 6.91
CA LYS A 7 12.44 -21.98 5.86
C LYS A 7 12.07 -21.63 4.40
N GLY A 8 11.41 -20.50 4.15
CA GLY A 8 11.04 -20.00 2.82
C GLY A 8 10.07 -20.89 2.05
N ARG A 9 9.85 -20.55 0.77
CA ARG A 9 9.05 -21.35 -0.16
C ARG A 9 9.81 -22.62 -0.52
N ARG A 10 9.17 -23.78 -0.36
CA ARG A 10 9.74 -25.09 -0.68
C ARG A 10 9.04 -25.70 -1.89
N LYS A 11 9.81 -26.38 -2.75
CA LYS A 11 9.25 -27.17 -3.84
C LYS A 11 8.53 -28.38 -3.25
N LEU A 12 7.29 -28.61 -3.68
CA LEU A 12 6.49 -29.78 -3.32
C LEU A 12 6.30 -30.64 -4.57
N PRO A 13 6.27 -31.98 -4.45
CA PRO A 13 5.94 -32.86 -5.56
C PRO A 13 4.48 -32.61 -6.03
N LEU A 14 4.24 -32.75 -7.34
CA LEU A 14 2.90 -32.66 -7.94
C LEU A 14 2.12 -33.97 -7.71
N LYS A 15 1.79 -34.22 -6.45
CA LYS A 15 0.95 -35.34 -6.00
C LYS A 15 0.02 -34.88 -4.89
N LYS A 16 -0.92 -35.75 -4.49
CA LYS A 16 -1.81 -35.48 -3.36
C LYS A 16 -1.00 -35.21 -2.08
N ILE A 17 -1.40 -34.17 -1.34
CA ILE A 17 -0.82 -33.85 -0.03
C ILE A 17 -1.56 -34.70 1.01
N GLU A 18 -0.85 -35.63 1.65
CA GLU A 18 -1.44 -36.57 2.60
C GLU A 18 -1.70 -35.94 3.98
N LYS A 19 -0.79 -35.08 4.43
CA LYS A 19 -0.94 -34.40 5.73
C LYS A 19 -2.08 -33.38 5.64
N ARG A 20 -3.12 -33.58 6.46
CA ARG A 20 -4.36 -32.79 6.43
C ARG A 20 -4.10 -31.29 6.60
N ASP A 21 -3.33 -30.87 7.61
CA ASP A 21 -3.07 -29.44 7.85
C ASP A 21 -2.38 -28.78 6.66
N ASP A 22 -1.40 -29.47 6.08
CA ASP A 22 -0.65 -28.98 4.93
C ASP A 22 -1.55 -28.94 3.67
N LEU A 23 -2.47 -29.89 3.53
CA LEU A 23 -3.49 -29.92 2.47
C LEU A 23 -4.45 -28.73 2.59
N TYR A 24 -5.00 -28.47 3.78
CA TYR A 24 -5.90 -27.34 4.02
C TYR A 24 -5.20 -26.00 3.83
N ALA A 25 -4.00 -25.84 4.38
CA ALA A 25 -3.19 -24.63 4.19
C ALA A 25 -2.85 -24.42 2.71
N SER A 26 -2.49 -25.48 2.00
CA SER A 26 -2.20 -25.42 0.56
C SER A 26 -3.44 -25.10 -0.26
N PHE A 27 -4.59 -25.70 0.05
CA PHE A 27 -5.86 -25.40 -0.61
C PHE A 27 -6.18 -23.92 -0.49
N SER A 28 -6.17 -23.37 0.73
CA SER A 28 -6.49 -21.95 0.96
C SER A 28 -5.55 -21.01 0.20
N LYS A 29 -4.24 -21.29 0.24
CA LYS A 29 -3.23 -20.48 -0.47
C LYS A 29 -3.36 -20.58 -1.99
N ARG A 30 -3.50 -21.81 -2.52
CA ARG A 30 -3.61 -22.04 -3.98
C ARG A 30 -4.91 -21.49 -4.54
N ARG A 31 -6.03 -21.67 -3.84
CA ARG A 31 -7.33 -21.09 -4.22
C ARG A 31 -7.26 -19.56 -4.30
N SER A 32 -6.70 -18.92 -3.27
CA SER A 32 -6.51 -17.46 -3.29
C SER A 32 -5.59 -17.00 -4.42
N GLY A 33 -4.46 -17.69 -4.65
CA GLY A 33 -3.57 -17.40 -5.76
C GLY A 33 -4.23 -17.58 -7.13
N LEU A 34 -5.06 -18.61 -7.29
CA LEU A 34 -5.80 -18.88 -8.51
C LEU A 34 -6.86 -17.80 -8.78
N TYR A 35 -7.57 -17.34 -7.74
CA TYR A 35 -8.52 -16.23 -7.87
C TYR A 35 -7.82 -14.94 -8.28
N LYS A 36 -6.65 -14.66 -7.70
CA LYS A 36 -5.83 -13.52 -8.11
C LYS A 36 -5.44 -13.62 -9.58
N LYS A 37 -5.00 -14.79 -10.04
CA LYS A 37 -4.64 -15.02 -11.45
C LYS A 37 -5.83 -14.91 -12.39
N ALA A 38 -7.00 -15.43 -12.01
CA ALA A 38 -8.22 -15.27 -12.80
C ALA A 38 -8.62 -13.79 -12.91
N SER A 39 -8.56 -13.03 -11.81
CA SER A 39 -8.82 -11.59 -11.81
C SER A 39 -7.82 -10.79 -12.65
N GLU A 40 -6.54 -11.15 -12.60
CA GLU A 40 -5.51 -10.56 -13.47
C GLU A 40 -5.80 -10.85 -14.94
N LEU A 41 -6.18 -12.08 -15.28
CA LEU A 41 -6.50 -12.47 -16.65
C LEU A 41 -7.72 -11.71 -17.20
N VAL A 42 -8.79 -11.59 -16.39
CA VAL A 42 -9.97 -10.79 -16.74
C VAL A 42 -9.56 -9.33 -17.03
N ARG A 43 -8.73 -8.74 -16.16
CA ARG A 43 -8.27 -7.35 -16.31
C ARG A 43 -7.41 -7.14 -17.56
N GLU A 44 -6.45 -8.03 -17.81
CA GLU A 44 -5.44 -7.84 -18.86
C GLU A 44 -5.93 -8.26 -20.24
N CYS A 45 -6.87 -9.20 -20.31
CA CYS A 45 -7.31 -9.79 -21.58
C CYS A 45 -8.79 -9.58 -21.90
N ASP A 46 -9.57 -8.97 -21.01
CA ASP A 46 -11.04 -8.80 -21.16
C ASP A 46 -11.75 -10.11 -21.52
N VAL A 47 -11.48 -11.16 -20.74
CA VAL A 47 -12.01 -12.51 -20.99
C VAL A 47 -13.05 -12.93 -19.96
N ASP A 48 -14.01 -13.71 -20.44
CA ASP A 48 -15.01 -14.41 -19.63
C ASP A 48 -14.36 -15.63 -18.94
N VAL A 49 -14.49 -15.75 -17.61
CA VAL A 49 -13.85 -16.80 -16.81
C VAL A 49 -14.85 -17.41 -15.83
N GLY A 50 -14.92 -18.74 -15.80
CA GLY A 50 -15.70 -19.51 -14.82
C GLY A 50 -14.89 -20.61 -14.16
N MET A 51 -14.96 -20.70 -12.83
CA MET A 51 -14.25 -21.71 -12.04
C MET A 51 -15.08 -22.17 -10.85
N ILE A 52 -15.08 -23.48 -10.61
CA ILE A 52 -15.65 -24.12 -9.41
C ILE A 52 -14.58 -25.02 -8.79
N ILE A 53 -14.34 -24.87 -7.49
CA ILE A 53 -13.28 -25.55 -6.75
C ILE A 53 -13.88 -26.11 -5.46
N PHE A 54 -13.74 -27.41 -5.23
CA PHE A 54 -14.18 -28.05 -4.00
C PHE A 54 -13.05 -28.12 -2.98
N SER A 55 -13.34 -27.77 -1.72
CA SER A 55 -12.40 -28.00 -0.62
C SER A 55 -12.23 -29.49 -0.33
N PRO A 56 -11.21 -29.88 0.46
CA PRO A 56 -11.11 -31.25 0.97
C PRO A 56 -12.32 -31.70 1.79
N THR A 57 -13.14 -30.76 2.29
CA THR A 57 -14.40 -31.02 2.99
C THR A 57 -15.63 -31.05 2.08
N GLY A 58 -15.45 -30.94 0.76
CA GLY A 58 -16.54 -30.92 -0.22
C GLY A 58 -17.28 -29.58 -0.34
N LYS A 59 -16.82 -28.52 0.33
CA LYS A 59 -17.44 -27.18 0.22
C LYS A 59 -17.07 -26.54 -1.13
N PRO A 60 -18.04 -26.09 -1.94
CA PRO A 60 -17.76 -25.42 -3.20
C PRO A 60 -17.28 -23.98 -2.97
N TYR A 61 -16.36 -23.56 -3.82
CA TYR A 61 -15.88 -22.19 -3.97
C TYR A 61 -15.90 -21.85 -5.46
N SER A 62 -16.34 -20.65 -5.81
CA SER A 62 -16.43 -20.25 -7.21
C SER A 62 -15.83 -18.88 -7.49
N PHE A 63 -15.46 -18.68 -8.76
CA PHE A 63 -15.08 -17.41 -9.35
C PHE A 63 -15.73 -17.34 -10.73
N PHE A 64 -16.47 -16.26 -11.00
CA PHE A 64 -17.15 -16.05 -12.28
C PHE A 64 -17.03 -14.59 -12.68
N HIS A 65 -16.73 -14.37 -13.95
CA HIS A 65 -16.80 -13.08 -14.63
C HIS A 65 -17.28 -13.32 -16.06
N PRO A 66 -18.26 -12.57 -16.58
CA PRO A 66 -18.92 -11.42 -15.97
C PRO A 66 -20.00 -11.79 -14.95
N THR A 67 -20.77 -12.85 -15.21
CA THR A 67 -21.79 -13.38 -14.29
C THR A 67 -21.83 -14.89 -14.36
N VAL A 68 -22.39 -15.53 -13.34
CA VAL A 68 -22.59 -16.99 -13.35
C VAL A 68 -23.48 -17.39 -14.53
N ASP A 69 -24.61 -16.70 -14.72
CA ASP A 69 -25.56 -17.03 -15.77
C ASP A 69 -24.95 -16.91 -17.16
N ALA A 70 -24.18 -15.85 -17.43
CA ALA A 70 -23.51 -15.67 -18.72
C ALA A 70 -22.57 -16.84 -19.03
N ILE A 71 -21.79 -17.26 -18.04
CA ILE A 71 -20.85 -18.37 -18.20
C ILE A 71 -21.57 -19.72 -18.31
N VAL A 72 -22.55 -19.98 -17.44
CA VAL A 72 -23.27 -21.26 -17.40
C VAL A 72 -24.12 -21.44 -18.66
N SER A 73 -24.83 -20.40 -19.11
CA SER A 73 -25.62 -20.46 -20.35
C SER A 73 -24.72 -20.72 -21.56
N CYS A 74 -23.59 -20.02 -21.69
CA CYS A 74 -22.63 -20.24 -22.77
C CYS A 74 -22.03 -21.67 -22.72
N PHE A 75 -21.73 -22.18 -21.52
CA PHE A 75 -21.23 -23.55 -21.35
C PHE A 75 -22.27 -24.61 -21.75
N GLN A 76 -23.54 -24.40 -21.40
CA GLN A 76 -24.62 -25.34 -21.72
C GLN A 76 -24.98 -25.32 -23.20
N ASN A 77 -24.99 -24.13 -23.82
CA ASN A 77 -25.26 -23.96 -25.23
C ASN A 77 -24.50 -22.70 -25.74
N PRO A 78 -23.41 -22.88 -26.50
CA PRO A 78 -22.62 -21.77 -27.01
C PRO A 78 -23.40 -20.78 -27.89
N ASP A 79 -24.44 -21.25 -28.57
CA ASP A 79 -25.27 -20.44 -29.47
C ASP A 79 -26.44 -19.76 -28.73
N LEU A 80 -26.58 -19.98 -27.42
CA LEU A 80 -27.69 -19.45 -26.65
C LEU A 80 -27.53 -17.93 -26.45
N GLN A 81 -28.50 -17.21 -27.01
CA GLN A 81 -28.71 -15.80 -26.70
C GLN A 81 -29.20 -15.66 -25.26
N LEU A 82 -28.43 -14.96 -24.43
CA LEU A 82 -28.87 -14.55 -23.10
C LEU A 82 -30.11 -13.66 -23.19
N SER A 83 -30.94 -13.66 -22.15
CA SER A 83 -32.03 -12.69 -22.04
C SER A 83 -31.46 -11.26 -22.01
N ILE A 84 -32.24 -10.28 -22.47
CA ILE A 84 -31.83 -8.86 -22.48
C ILE A 84 -31.36 -8.40 -21.09
N SER A 85 -32.07 -8.83 -20.04
CA SER A 85 -31.69 -8.53 -18.66
C SER A 85 -30.35 -9.14 -18.27
N ALA A 86 -30.09 -10.41 -18.61
CA ALA A 86 -28.82 -11.06 -18.32
C ALA A 86 -27.66 -10.45 -19.12
N GLN A 87 -27.89 -10.08 -20.38
CA GLN A 87 -26.92 -9.35 -21.20
C GLN A 87 -26.54 -8.01 -20.57
N LEU A 88 -27.53 -7.25 -20.10
CA LEU A 88 -27.30 -5.96 -19.46
C LEU A 88 -26.48 -6.10 -18.16
N VAL A 89 -26.80 -7.09 -17.33
CA VAL A 89 -26.05 -7.35 -16.09
C VAL A 89 -24.61 -7.76 -16.41
N ALA A 90 -24.41 -8.63 -17.41
CA ALA A 90 -23.08 -9.04 -17.85
C ALA A 90 -22.26 -7.86 -18.40
N ALA A 91 -22.87 -7.02 -19.25
CA ALA A 91 -22.24 -5.82 -19.79
C ALA A 91 -21.85 -4.84 -18.67
N HIS A 92 -22.73 -4.64 -17.68
CA HIS A 92 -22.43 -3.80 -16.53
C HIS A 92 -21.26 -4.35 -15.70
N ALA A 93 -21.19 -5.66 -15.49
CA ALA A 93 -20.08 -6.29 -14.77
C ALA A 93 -18.73 -6.11 -15.50
N ARG A 94 -18.71 -6.23 -16.84
CA ARG A 94 -17.52 -5.95 -17.66
C ARG A 94 -17.12 -4.48 -17.57
N HIS A 95 -18.07 -3.56 -17.75
CA HIS A 95 -17.82 -2.13 -17.64
C HIS A 95 -17.22 -1.76 -16.28
N ARG A 96 -17.77 -2.31 -15.19
CA ARG A 96 -17.28 -2.03 -13.83
C ARG A 96 -15.82 -2.49 -13.64
N VAL A 97 -15.42 -3.62 -14.21
CA VAL A 97 -14.02 -4.06 -14.17
C VAL A 97 -13.14 -3.07 -14.93
N ASN A 98 -13.53 -2.70 -16.15
CA ASN A 98 -12.77 -1.75 -16.96
C ASN A 98 -12.64 -0.37 -16.30
N GLU A 99 -13.72 0.14 -15.70
CA GLU A 99 -13.72 1.39 -14.94
C GLU A 99 -12.73 1.34 -13.75
N LEU A 100 -12.76 0.25 -12.98
CA LEU A 100 -11.85 0.08 -11.85
C LEU A 100 -10.39 -0.06 -12.30
N ASN A 101 -10.14 -0.71 -13.44
CA ASN A 101 -8.81 -0.83 -14.01
C ASN A 101 -8.26 0.54 -14.42
N SER A 102 -9.05 1.38 -15.10
CA SER A 102 -8.64 2.74 -15.45
C SER A 102 -8.26 3.56 -14.21
N ARG A 103 -9.08 3.50 -13.15
CA ARG A 103 -8.76 4.16 -11.88
C ARG A 103 -7.49 3.63 -11.22
N LEU A 104 -7.23 2.33 -11.35
CA LEU A 104 -6.03 1.72 -10.78
C LEU A 104 -4.77 2.22 -11.50
N GLU A 105 -4.80 2.35 -12.83
CA GLU A 105 -3.69 2.93 -13.61
C GLU A 105 -3.42 4.39 -13.21
N GLU A 106 -4.47 5.21 -13.03
CA GLU A 106 -4.35 6.59 -12.53
C GLU A 106 -3.68 6.66 -11.15
N LEU A 107 -4.06 5.78 -10.22
CA LEU A 107 -3.44 5.75 -8.90
C LEU A 107 -1.98 5.29 -8.95
N ASP A 108 -1.64 4.38 -9.86
CA ASP A 108 -0.26 3.91 -10.03
C ASP A 108 0.65 4.99 -10.62
N THR A 109 0.15 5.89 -11.49
CA THR A 109 0.94 7.05 -11.95
C THR A 109 1.19 8.03 -10.82
N ILE A 110 0.15 8.42 -10.08
CA ILE A 110 0.26 9.32 -8.92
C ILE A 110 1.25 8.77 -7.89
N LYS A 111 1.17 7.47 -7.61
CA LYS A 111 2.07 6.82 -6.66
C LYS A 111 3.52 6.84 -7.14
N LYS A 112 3.77 6.59 -8.43
CA LYS A 112 5.12 6.66 -9.01
C LYS A 112 5.69 8.07 -8.89
N ASP A 113 4.89 9.09 -9.18
CA ASP A 113 5.29 10.49 -9.08
C ASP A 113 5.60 10.87 -7.63
N ALA A 114 4.77 10.45 -6.67
CA ALA A 114 5.00 10.69 -5.24
C ALA A 114 6.29 10.01 -4.73
N VAL A 115 6.56 8.77 -5.17
CA VAL A 115 7.79 8.06 -4.84
C VAL A 115 9.00 8.76 -5.47
N PHE A 116 8.89 9.21 -6.71
CA PHE A 116 9.94 9.96 -7.40
C PHE A 116 10.27 11.27 -6.67
N GLN A 117 9.25 12.06 -6.35
CA GLN A 117 9.42 13.31 -5.59
C GLN A 117 10.06 13.05 -4.24
N LYS A 118 9.59 12.05 -3.48
CA LYS A 118 10.17 11.68 -2.20
C LYS A 118 11.66 11.36 -2.34
N ASN A 119 12.03 10.49 -3.28
CA ASN A 119 13.42 10.10 -3.47
C ASN A 119 14.30 11.32 -3.84
N MET A 120 13.78 12.23 -4.67
CA MET A 120 14.47 13.47 -5.02
C MET A 120 14.68 14.38 -3.79
N TYR A 121 13.65 14.54 -2.95
CA TYR A 121 13.79 15.29 -1.69
C TYR A 121 14.81 14.65 -0.75
N ASP A 122 14.79 13.33 -0.58
CA ASP A 122 15.74 12.60 0.26
C ASP A 122 17.19 12.80 -0.26
N GLU A 123 17.42 12.74 -1.57
CA GLU A 123 18.74 12.97 -2.20
C GLU A 123 19.24 14.42 -2.05
N VAL A 124 18.35 15.41 -2.22
CA VAL A 124 18.68 16.83 -1.99
C VAL A 124 18.99 17.09 -0.51
N MET A 125 18.27 16.44 0.41
CA MET A 125 18.53 16.58 1.84
C MET A 125 19.86 15.93 2.26
N GLU A 126 20.22 14.79 1.68
CA GLU A 126 21.52 14.14 1.92
C GLU A 126 22.70 14.96 1.37
N THR A 127 22.58 15.48 0.14
CA THR A 127 23.62 16.32 -0.49
C THR A 127 23.73 17.72 0.15
N GLY A 128 22.60 18.31 0.53
CA GLY A 128 22.50 19.61 1.20
C GLY A 128 22.96 19.58 2.66
N GLN A 129 22.72 18.50 3.42
CA GLN A 129 23.24 18.38 4.79
C GLN A 129 24.77 18.34 4.81
N LYS A 130 25.43 17.62 3.89
CA LYS A 130 26.90 17.61 3.83
C LYS A 130 27.47 19.00 3.57
N SER A 131 26.92 19.70 2.58
CA SER A 131 27.46 21.00 2.13
C SER A 131 27.19 22.15 3.12
N ARG A 132 26.05 22.12 3.83
CA ARG A 132 25.64 23.21 4.75
C ARG A 132 26.37 23.18 6.09
N TRP A 133 26.77 22.01 6.58
CA TRP A 133 27.54 21.88 7.83
C TRP A 133 29.06 21.85 7.59
N GLU A 134 29.53 21.43 6.40
CA GLU A 134 30.96 21.51 6.03
C GLU A 134 31.41 22.93 5.62
N SER A 135 30.48 23.83 5.27
CA SER A 135 30.78 25.23 4.93
C SER A 135 30.63 26.22 6.10
N VAL A 136 30.35 25.72 7.31
CA VAL A 136 30.52 26.56 8.50
C VAL A 136 32.02 26.58 8.77
N GLU A 137 32.70 27.62 8.29
CA GLU A 137 34.07 27.91 8.69
C GLU A 137 34.14 27.81 10.22
N GLU A 138 35.14 27.08 10.74
CA GLU A 138 35.37 27.02 12.19
C GLU A 138 35.46 28.48 12.69
N PRO A 139 34.50 28.95 13.51
CA PRO A 139 34.47 30.33 13.91
C PRO A 139 35.74 30.64 14.70
N SER A 140 36.37 31.76 14.36
CA SER A 140 37.54 32.22 15.10
C SER A 140 37.20 32.38 16.59
N ALA A 141 38.19 32.28 17.47
CA ALA A 141 37.96 32.39 18.92
C ALA A 141 37.22 33.69 19.29
N GLU A 142 37.42 34.78 18.55
CA GLU A 142 36.74 36.06 18.73
C GLU A 142 35.27 36.05 18.28
N GLU A 143 34.92 35.25 17.28
CA GLU A 143 33.55 35.09 16.81
C GLU A 143 32.75 34.19 17.76
N LEU A 144 33.40 33.18 18.34
CA LEU A 144 32.81 32.34 19.38
C LEU A 144 32.47 33.16 20.63
N THR A 145 33.37 34.03 21.08
CA THR A 145 33.09 34.89 22.25
C THR A 145 31.96 35.88 21.96
N LYS A 146 31.93 36.50 20.76
CA LYS A 146 30.82 37.38 20.38
C LYS A 146 29.48 36.65 20.33
N PHE A 147 29.48 35.42 19.83
CA PHE A 147 28.27 34.61 19.78
C PHE A 147 27.80 34.18 21.17
N GLU A 148 28.74 33.81 22.05
CA GLU A 148 28.47 33.48 23.44
C GLU A 148 27.92 34.68 24.22
N ASP A 149 28.52 35.87 24.07
CA ASP A 149 28.02 37.12 24.65
C ASP A 149 26.60 37.45 24.16
N TRP A 150 26.33 37.23 22.88
CA TRP A 150 24.99 37.42 22.31
C TRP A 150 23.98 36.43 22.89
N LEU A 151 24.32 35.14 23.00
CA LEU A 151 23.45 34.14 23.61
C LEU A 151 23.16 34.45 25.08
N ASN A 152 24.16 34.88 25.84
CA ASN A 152 24.01 35.30 27.22
C ASN A 152 23.09 36.53 27.35
N THR A 153 23.20 37.46 26.41
CA THR A 153 22.35 38.66 26.35
C THR A 153 20.90 38.29 26.06
N VAL A 154 20.65 37.45 25.05
CA VAL A 154 19.31 37.00 24.68
C VAL A 154 18.70 36.15 25.80
N GLY A 155 19.50 35.27 26.43
CA GLY A 155 19.07 34.50 27.60
C GLY A 155 18.64 35.40 28.75
N SER A 156 19.42 36.45 29.04
CA SER A 156 19.09 37.43 30.08
C SER A 156 17.83 38.23 29.74
N ASP A 157 17.64 38.61 28.47
CA ASP A 157 16.45 39.34 28.02
C ASP A 157 15.18 38.47 28.14
N LEU A 158 15.26 37.21 27.72
CA LEU A 158 14.17 36.25 27.89
C LEU A 158 13.86 36.00 29.37
N GLN A 159 14.88 35.87 30.23
CA GLN A 159 14.70 35.70 31.67
C GLN A 159 14.05 36.93 32.31
N ASN A 160 14.46 38.13 31.90
CA ASN A 160 13.84 39.38 32.36
C ASN A 160 12.38 39.51 31.89
N ARG A 161 12.08 39.11 30.66
CA ARG A 161 10.70 39.08 30.16
C ARG A 161 9.85 38.04 30.89
N LEU A 162 10.42 36.89 31.25
CA LEU A 162 9.75 35.87 32.04
C LEU A 162 9.42 36.38 33.46
N ASN A 163 10.39 37.00 34.13
CA ASN A 163 10.21 37.58 35.47
C ASN A 163 9.18 38.74 35.47
N GLN A 164 9.10 39.53 34.40
CA GLN A 164 8.08 40.56 34.23
C GLN A 164 6.66 39.97 34.06
N LEU A 165 6.54 38.80 33.42
CA LEU A 165 5.26 38.11 33.29
C LEU A 165 4.83 37.45 34.61
N GLU A 166 5.78 36.91 35.40
CA GLU A 166 5.49 36.35 36.73
C GLU A 166 5.13 37.42 37.77
N SER A 167 5.79 38.58 37.74
CA SER A 167 5.46 39.71 38.62
C SER A 167 4.16 40.41 38.25
N GLY A 168 3.81 40.48 36.96
CA GLY A 168 2.53 41.01 36.49
C GLY A 168 1.32 40.12 36.83
N ALA A 169 1.52 38.82 37.04
CA ALA A 169 0.46 37.90 37.47
C ALA A 169 0.08 38.05 38.96
N SER A 170 0.94 38.69 39.78
CA SER A 170 0.69 38.88 41.22
C SER A 170 -0.03 40.19 41.58
N SER A 171 -0.22 41.12 40.63
CA SER A 171 -0.87 42.42 40.89
C SER A 171 -2.32 42.53 40.42
N SER A 172 -2.96 41.44 39.95
CA SER A 172 -4.38 41.44 39.56
C SER A 172 -5.29 40.62 40.49
N SER A 173 -4.82 40.27 41.70
CA SER A 173 -5.65 39.71 42.77
C SER A 173 -5.67 40.68 43.94
N GLY A 174 -6.51 41.71 43.83
CA GLY A 174 -6.81 42.70 44.87
C GLY A 174 -8.15 43.35 44.56
#